data_AF-A0A6I4RWX1-F1
#
_entry.id   AF-A0A6I4RWX1-F1
#
_cell.length_a   1.000
_cell.length_b   1.000
_cell.length_c   1.000
_cell.angle_alpha   90.00
_cell.angle_beta   90.00
_cell.angle_gamma   90.00
#
_symmetry.space_group_name_H-M   'P 1'
#
loop_
_entity.id
_entity.type
_entity.pdbx_description
1 polymer ?
#
loop_
_entity_poly.entity_id
_entity_poly.type
_entity_poly.pdbx_seq_one_letter_code
_entity_poly.pdbx_strand_id
1 'polypeptide(L)'
;MPYSDTQAINYTISISGKDIGSISPDSFAMTKDTNSINLTYKAKPAPVPGKCDSIPSDVKDFIPNGEGGFWGGYSKGAFVKFDGNIYELVDSYWTSASPADDAGWKLCEAVVQANITVKTTGLPQTINKLNIKIGSELYTINPNNPEPITLGKGNYDVSAEKVLSSDASEIYVAKNIMPNPIIIDKDSSNIDLNINFEAEAVKPTQISFNVSYAEGTNPTSITATVSNTNGYKETIQLVAGANTISLPSKGEFTIKPDGYKYNDTNYQANTLTVIDGKFKDGNSISYAPAGAWPEKSMVGYWGTWVWGQSADLADKLSQFADYYNVIVPGFVRVSGNEVSGFADAVNPDNFAEAVKRIHAKDGLVIASTGGANNTWQPTLSSDNTQLAKNIVNYLAENSMDGFDFDLEGDAIKGSDPSWTTQMQDLIGKMREYANSDKIKDKFPRGFFITAAPQTFVDTGIPASIYWTSTGGRYNIFKDMLPINACGRNICFDALLIQNYNNRNAPGWPNQDPRLSMKIAADTLKAANNTKTRIVIGDDFAPAENSYVSPQELQTAYTTGDNEGPALSSYNNFSGFMVWALGQNPSTIDAVDFGKQIAEFYPINDK
;
A
#
# COMPACT_ATOMS: atom_id res chain seq x y z
N MET A 1 29.62 52.89 -15.02
CA MET A 1 31.03 52.45 -14.93
C MET A 1 31.90 53.70 -14.81
N PRO A 2 33.05 53.68 -14.11
CA PRO A 2 33.92 54.87 -13.97
C PRO A 2 34.57 55.27 -15.31
N TYR A 3 34.49 56.55 -15.68
CA TYR A 3 35.12 57.11 -16.89
C TYR A 3 36.11 58.24 -16.54
N SER A 4 36.99 58.59 -17.48
CA SER A 4 37.90 59.74 -17.38
C SER A 4 37.60 60.77 -18.48
N ASP A 5 37.69 62.06 -18.14
CA ASP A 5 37.49 63.17 -19.07
C ASP A 5 38.68 63.37 -20.03
N THR A 6 39.83 62.74 -19.74
CA THR A 6 41.10 62.96 -20.44
C THR A 6 41.68 61.70 -21.09
N GLN A 7 41.26 60.49 -20.68
CA GLN A 7 41.72 59.22 -21.25
C GLN A 7 40.59 58.18 -21.32
N ALA A 8 40.59 57.36 -22.37
CA ALA A 8 39.63 56.27 -22.51
C ALA A 8 39.99 55.09 -21.58
N ILE A 9 38.99 54.53 -20.89
CA ILE A 9 39.16 53.36 -20.02
C ILE A 9 38.57 52.13 -20.72
N ASN A 10 39.39 51.11 -20.96
CA ASN A 10 38.95 49.89 -21.64
C ASN A 10 38.29 48.91 -20.65
N TYR A 11 37.13 48.40 -21.04
CA TYR A 11 36.38 47.38 -20.31
C TYR A 11 36.25 46.13 -21.17
N THR A 12 36.35 44.97 -20.54
CA THR A 12 36.08 43.66 -21.15
C THR A 12 34.69 43.19 -20.72
N ILE A 13 33.96 42.58 -21.64
CA ILE A 13 32.61 42.06 -21.42
C ILE A 13 32.66 40.54 -21.55
N SER A 14 32.23 39.84 -20.50
CA SER A 14 32.13 38.38 -20.48
C SER A 14 30.72 37.93 -20.10
N ILE A 15 30.32 36.75 -20.59
CA ILE A 15 29.06 36.08 -20.25
C ILE A 15 29.38 34.82 -19.44
N SER A 16 28.63 34.54 -18.39
CA SER A 16 28.69 33.30 -17.60
C SER A 16 27.34 32.59 -17.58
N GLY A 17 27.32 31.25 -17.65
CA GLY A 17 26.12 30.43 -17.71
C GLY A 17 26.34 29.08 -18.43
N LYS A 18 25.33 28.20 -18.47
CA LYS A 18 25.44 26.83 -19.02
C LYS A 18 25.51 26.75 -20.56
N ASP A 19 25.05 27.78 -21.30
CA ASP A 19 25.07 27.84 -22.77
C ASP A 19 25.72 29.13 -23.29
N ILE A 20 27.05 29.19 -23.16
CA ILE A 20 27.79 30.42 -23.46
C ILE A 20 27.89 30.62 -24.99
N GLY A 21 27.03 31.50 -25.52
CA GLY A 21 27.15 32.09 -26.85
C GLY A 21 28.28 33.14 -26.93
N SER A 22 28.42 33.84 -28.05
CA SER A 22 29.38 34.95 -28.17
C SER A 22 28.70 36.31 -28.01
N ILE A 23 29.40 37.27 -27.43
CA ILE A 23 28.95 38.67 -27.34
C ILE A 23 29.87 39.57 -28.17
N SER A 24 29.30 40.57 -28.85
CA SER A 24 30.08 41.53 -29.63
C SER A 24 29.55 42.96 -29.42
N PRO A 25 30.43 43.95 -29.19
CA PRO A 25 31.86 43.76 -28.95
C PRO A 25 32.13 43.14 -27.56
N ASP A 26 33.20 42.36 -27.44
CA ASP A 26 33.66 41.72 -26.19
C ASP A 26 34.53 42.66 -25.34
N SER A 27 34.76 43.88 -25.83
CA SER A 27 35.40 44.97 -25.13
C SER A 27 34.97 46.32 -25.69
N PHE A 28 35.05 47.37 -24.88
CA PHE A 28 34.82 48.74 -25.36
C PHE A 28 35.66 49.74 -24.57
N ALA A 29 35.95 50.88 -25.20
CA ALA A 29 36.66 51.99 -24.58
C ALA A 29 35.63 53.03 -24.09
N MET A 30 35.59 53.30 -22.79
CA MET A 30 34.68 54.27 -22.20
C MET A 30 35.30 55.66 -22.14
N THR A 31 34.61 56.63 -22.75
CA THR A 31 34.94 58.06 -22.72
C THR A 31 33.78 58.86 -22.14
N LYS A 32 34.00 60.15 -21.88
CA LYS A 32 32.94 61.09 -21.44
C LYS A 32 31.74 61.21 -22.40
N ASP A 33 31.91 60.81 -23.67
CA ASP A 33 30.89 60.90 -24.72
C ASP A 33 30.16 59.55 -24.95
N THR A 34 30.49 58.51 -24.17
CA THR A 34 29.92 57.16 -24.31
C THR A 34 28.57 57.07 -23.60
N ASN A 35 27.46 57.17 -24.34
CA ASN A 35 26.11 57.13 -23.77
C ASN A 35 25.46 55.73 -23.76
N SER A 36 25.81 54.87 -24.71
CA SER A 36 25.29 53.50 -24.81
C SER A 36 26.23 52.61 -25.62
N ILE A 37 26.27 51.32 -25.31
CA ILE A 37 27.00 50.31 -26.08
C ILE A 37 25.99 49.26 -26.53
N ASN A 38 25.89 49.06 -27.84
CA ASN A 38 25.02 48.04 -28.39
C ASN A 38 25.75 46.70 -28.36
N LEU A 39 25.25 45.79 -27.53
CA LEU A 39 25.76 44.43 -27.44
C LEU A 39 24.91 43.52 -28.31
N THR A 40 25.57 42.76 -29.16
CA THR A 40 24.92 41.70 -29.94
C THR A 40 25.30 40.36 -29.31
N TYR A 41 24.31 39.63 -28.81
CA TYR A 41 24.48 38.25 -28.38
C TYR A 41 24.18 37.31 -29.54
N LYS A 42 25.08 36.37 -29.78
CA LYS A 42 24.86 35.24 -30.68
C LYS A 42 24.81 33.98 -29.84
N ALA A 43 23.63 33.37 -29.75
CA ALA A 43 23.43 32.10 -29.07
C ALA A 43 24.41 31.05 -29.63
N LYS A 44 24.95 30.20 -28.74
CA LYS A 44 25.70 29.01 -29.16
C LYS A 44 24.77 28.19 -30.07
N PRO A 45 25.19 27.83 -31.30
CA PRO A 45 24.38 26.97 -32.15
C PRO A 45 24.06 25.68 -31.40
N ALA A 46 22.81 25.21 -31.43
CA ALA A 46 22.45 23.91 -30.90
C ALA A 46 23.40 22.85 -31.52
N PRO A 47 23.91 21.89 -30.73
CA PRO A 47 24.77 20.85 -31.27
C PRO A 47 24.02 20.14 -32.41
N VAL A 48 24.65 20.04 -33.57
CA VAL A 48 24.07 19.33 -34.71
C VAL A 48 24.17 17.83 -34.42
N PRO A 49 23.07 17.05 -34.44
CA PRO A 49 23.13 15.62 -34.19
C PRO A 49 24.16 14.95 -35.10
N GLY A 50 25.05 14.17 -34.51
CA GLY A 50 26.05 13.41 -35.26
C GLY A 50 25.51 12.05 -35.71
N LYS A 51 26.24 11.36 -36.60
CA LYS A 51 25.99 9.95 -36.90
C LYS A 51 26.36 9.11 -35.66
N CYS A 52 25.35 8.57 -34.98
CA CYS A 52 25.48 7.56 -33.93
C CYS A 52 25.20 6.17 -34.50
N ASP A 53 25.56 5.13 -33.74
CA ASP A 53 25.11 3.78 -34.04
C ASP A 53 23.58 3.67 -33.85
N SER A 54 22.96 2.57 -34.29
CA SER A 54 21.51 2.38 -34.20
C SER A 54 21.03 2.46 -32.74
N ILE A 55 20.32 3.55 -32.42
CA ILE A 55 19.86 3.89 -31.06
C ILE A 55 18.95 2.76 -30.53
N PRO A 56 19.26 2.17 -29.35
CA PRO A 56 18.41 1.17 -28.71
C PRO A 56 17.01 1.72 -28.38
N SER A 57 15.98 0.86 -28.36
CA SER A 57 14.60 1.29 -28.06
C SER A 57 14.38 1.65 -26.57
N ASP A 58 15.30 1.30 -25.67
CA ASP A 58 15.15 1.37 -24.22
C ASP A 58 16.26 2.18 -23.52
N VAL A 59 16.72 3.28 -24.14
CA VAL A 59 17.73 4.16 -23.55
C VAL A 59 17.29 4.68 -22.16
N LYS A 60 18.15 4.48 -21.16
CA LYS A 60 17.94 4.88 -19.76
C LYS A 60 18.45 6.30 -19.49
N ASP A 61 17.95 6.92 -18.43
CA ASP A 61 18.45 8.21 -17.96
C ASP A 61 19.89 8.09 -17.46
N PHE A 62 20.67 9.16 -17.63
CA PHE A 62 22.01 9.28 -17.09
C PHE A 62 21.95 9.25 -15.57
N ILE A 63 22.79 8.40 -14.97
CA ILE A 63 22.92 8.22 -13.53
C ILE A 63 24.14 9.05 -13.09
N PRO A 64 23.95 10.07 -12.24
CA PRO A 64 25.06 10.82 -11.68
C PRO A 64 25.93 9.94 -10.79
N ASN A 65 27.22 10.22 -10.75
CA ASN A 65 28.14 9.55 -9.85
C ASN A 65 27.69 9.74 -8.38
N GLY A 66 27.37 8.64 -7.69
CA GLY A 66 26.96 8.62 -6.28
C GLY A 66 25.49 8.28 -6.02
N GLU A 67 24.62 8.18 -7.04
CA GLU A 67 23.24 7.70 -6.91
C GLU A 67 23.13 6.22 -7.35
N GLY A 68 22.48 5.38 -6.53
CA GLY A 68 22.13 3.99 -6.90
C GLY A 68 23.09 2.86 -6.48
N GLY A 69 24.05 3.10 -5.58
CA GLY A 69 24.96 2.07 -5.06
C GLY A 69 26.32 2.02 -5.78
N PHE A 70 26.98 0.84 -5.83
CA PHE A 70 28.28 0.64 -6.50
C PHE A 70 28.13 0.71 -8.03
N TRP A 71 27.89 1.91 -8.55
CA TRP A 71 27.75 2.17 -9.98
C TRP A 71 29.11 2.47 -10.62
N GLY A 72 29.46 1.66 -11.62
CA GLY A 72 30.80 1.59 -12.20
C GLY A 72 31.06 2.49 -13.41
N GLY A 73 30.19 3.47 -13.72
CA GLY A 73 30.34 4.34 -14.91
C GLY A 73 29.75 3.77 -16.20
N TYR A 74 29.91 4.52 -17.30
CA TYR A 74 29.52 4.16 -18.65
C TYR A 74 30.74 3.82 -19.50
N SER A 75 30.67 2.70 -20.23
CA SER A 75 31.70 2.29 -21.20
C SER A 75 31.37 2.79 -22.61
N LYS A 76 32.39 2.86 -23.48
CA LYS A 76 32.22 3.22 -24.90
C LYS A 76 31.09 2.44 -25.57
N GLY A 77 30.23 3.13 -26.31
CA GLY A 77 29.01 2.62 -26.95
C GLY A 77 27.76 2.67 -26.07
N ALA A 78 27.86 3.14 -24.82
CA ALA A 78 26.69 3.34 -23.97
C ALA A 78 25.80 4.48 -24.49
N PHE A 79 24.48 4.28 -24.41
CA PHE A 79 23.48 5.31 -24.69
C PHE A 79 22.85 5.79 -23.38
N VAL A 80 22.70 7.10 -23.22
CA VAL A 80 22.01 7.72 -22.07
C VAL A 80 21.08 8.84 -22.51
N LYS A 81 20.02 9.06 -21.75
CA LYS A 81 19.23 10.29 -21.79
C LYS A 81 19.80 11.28 -20.78
N PHE A 82 20.16 12.45 -21.24
CA PHE A 82 20.66 13.52 -20.37
C PHE A 82 20.13 14.85 -20.87
N ASP A 83 19.58 15.66 -19.97
CA ASP A 83 19.03 17.00 -20.28
C ASP A 83 18.12 17.01 -21.52
N GLY A 84 17.20 16.04 -21.58
CA GLY A 84 16.29 15.93 -22.72
C GLY A 84 17.01 15.69 -24.05
N ASN A 85 18.09 14.92 -24.06
CA ASN A 85 18.81 14.56 -25.30
C ASN A 85 19.35 13.14 -25.18
N ILE A 86 19.45 12.40 -26.29
CA ILE A 86 20.08 11.08 -26.32
C ILE A 86 21.54 11.24 -26.72
N TYR A 87 22.45 10.73 -25.89
CA TYR A 87 23.89 10.74 -26.15
C TYR A 87 24.43 9.32 -26.23
N GLU A 88 25.41 9.12 -27.11
CA GLU A 88 26.23 7.91 -27.19
C GLU A 88 27.65 8.24 -26.72
N LEU A 89 28.26 7.40 -25.89
CA LEU A 89 29.66 7.56 -25.50
C LEU A 89 30.57 7.03 -26.61
N VAL A 90 31.09 7.89 -27.47
CA VAL A 90 31.85 7.46 -28.66
C VAL A 90 33.35 7.68 -28.49
N ASP A 91 33.73 8.83 -27.93
CA ASP A 91 35.13 9.28 -27.97
C ASP A 91 35.90 9.04 -26.66
N SER A 92 35.23 8.48 -25.65
CA SER A 92 35.83 8.03 -24.38
C SER A 92 35.64 6.53 -24.19
N TYR A 93 36.66 5.83 -23.68
CA TYR A 93 36.57 4.39 -23.37
C TYR A 93 35.69 4.10 -22.14
N TRP A 94 35.65 5.04 -21.20
CA TRP A 94 34.88 4.97 -19.98
C TRP A 94 34.67 6.38 -19.40
N THR A 95 33.51 6.66 -18.80
CA THR A 95 33.27 7.88 -18.03
C THR A 95 32.20 7.72 -16.96
N SER A 96 32.31 8.50 -15.89
CA SER A 96 31.23 8.73 -14.91
C SER A 96 30.71 10.17 -14.95
N ALA A 97 31.28 11.00 -15.83
CA ALA A 97 30.90 12.38 -16.03
C ALA A 97 29.75 12.50 -17.03
N SER A 98 28.93 13.53 -16.85
CA SER A 98 27.74 13.75 -17.66
C SER A 98 28.07 14.18 -19.10
N PRO A 99 27.13 14.05 -20.04
CA PRO A 99 27.25 14.66 -21.36
C PRO A 99 27.50 16.17 -21.40
N ALA A 100 27.22 16.92 -20.32
CA ALA A 100 27.62 18.32 -20.23
C ALA A 100 29.11 18.50 -19.88
N ASP A 101 29.71 17.53 -19.20
CA ASP A 101 31.03 17.65 -18.58
C ASP A 101 32.11 16.83 -19.28
N ASP A 102 31.74 15.81 -20.06
CA ASP A 102 32.65 14.97 -20.84
C ASP A 102 32.35 15.08 -22.34
N ALA A 103 33.35 15.58 -23.07
CA ALA A 103 33.29 15.72 -24.53
C ALA A 103 33.27 14.38 -25.29
N GLY A 104 33.47 13.25 -24.59
CA GLY A 104 33.33 11.90 -25.13
C GLY A 104 31.91 11.52 -25.53
N TRP A 105 30.91 12.22 -25.00
CA TRP A 105 29.50 12.03 -25.32
C TRP A 105 29.13 12.75 -26.62
N LYS A 106 28.50 12.03 -27.53
CA LYS A 106 28.04 12.54 -28.82
C LYS A 106 26.52 12.60 -28.85
N LEU A 107 25.98 13.77 -29.18
CA LEU A 107 24.54 13.96 -29.32
C LEU A 107 24.01 13.18 -30.53
N CYS A 108 23.06 12.28 -30.28
CA CYS A 108 22.44 11.42 -31.28
C CYS A 108 21.08 11.95 -31.77
N GLU A 109 20.25 12.43 -30.85
CA GLU A 109 18.94 13.04 -31.17
C GLU A 109 18.53 14.02 -30.07
N ALA A 110 17.85 15.12 -30.45
CA ALA A 110 17.18 15.99 -29.49
C ALA A 110 15.94 15.31 -28.94
N VAL A 111 15.68 15.34 -27.62
CA VAL A 111 14.40 14.83 -27.12
C VAL A 111 13.31 15.78 -27.61
N VAL A 112 12.44 15.20 -28.41
CA VAL A 112 11.19 15.82 -28.78
C VAL A 112 10.21 15.60 -27.63
N GLN A 113 9.67 16.69 -27.09
CA GLN A 113 8.65 16.69 -26.04
C GLN A 113 7.60 17.76 -26.35
N ALA A 114 6.35 17.50 -25.93
CA ALA A 114 5.26 18.47 -26.05
C ALA A 114 4.43 18.51 -24.76
N ASN A 115 3.91 19.71 -24.44
CA ASN A 115 2.95 19.89 -23.37
C ASN A 115 1.52 19.73 -23.90
N ILE A 116 0.76 18.83 -23.29
CA ILE A 116 -0.62 18.53 -23.64
C ILE A 116 -1.54 19.28 -22.68
N THR A 117 -2.31 20.22 -23.21
CA THR A 117 -3.36 20.92 -22.44
C THR A 117 -4.70 20.24 -22.71
N VAL A 118 -5.31 19.66 -21.68
CA VAL A 118 -6.61 19.00 -21.83
C VAL A 118 -7.74 20.01 -21.73
N LYS A 119 -8.65 19.99 -22.71
CA LYS A 119 -9.85 20.83 -22.75
C LYS A 119 -11.07 19.92 -22.83
N THR A 120 -12.00 20.10 -21.90
CA THR A 120 -13.23 19.28 -21.86
C THR A 120 -14.46 20.11 -22.22
N THR A 121 -15.40 19.50 -22.94
CA THR A 121 -16.74 20.07 -23.22
C THR A 121 -17.81 19.06 -22.87
N GLY A 122 -19.00 19.53 -22.45
CA GLY A 122 -20.13 18.67 -22.09
C GLY A 122 -20.03 18.01 -20.71
N LEU A 123 -18.96 18.27 -19.95
CA LEU A 123 -18.78 17.84 -18.57
C LEU A 123 -19.19 18.97 -17.60
N PRO A 124 -20.01 18.72 -16.57
CA PRO A 124 -20.42 19.77 -15.64
C PRO A 124 -19.26 20.17 -14.71
N GLN A 125 -19.27 21.44 -14.29
CA GLN A 125 -18.25 22.03 -13.41
C GLN A 125 -18.17 21.36 -12.01
N THR A 126 -19.20 20.60 -11.63
CA THR A 126 -19.19 19.81 -10.39
C THR A 126 -18.22 18.62 -10.45
N ILE A 127 -17.84 18.17 -11.64
CA ILE A 127 -16.79 17.16 -11.81
C ILE A 127 -15.43 17.84 -11.74
N ASN A 128 -14.63 17.50 -10.74
CA ASN A 128 -13.30 18.06 -10.52
C ASN A 128 -12.16 17.03 -10.68
N LYS A 129 -12.50 15.81 -11.09
CA LYS A 129 -11.56 14.73 -11.39
C LYS A 129 -11.99 13.99 -12.64
N LEU A 130 -11.05 13.78 -13.55
CA LEU A 130 -11.23 13.00 -14.77
C LEU A 130 -9.97 12.17 -15.02
N ASN A 131 -10.15 10.86 -15.20
CA ASN A 131 -9.10 9.95 -15.59
C ASN A 131 -9.02 9.83 -17.11
N ILE A 132 -7.83 10.03 -17.66
CA ILE A 132 -7.53 9.97 -19.08
C ILE A 132 -6.34 9.06 -19.26
N LYS A 133 -6.47 8.06 -20.13
CA LYS A 133 -5.37 7.20 -20.54
C LYS A 133 -4.74 7.75 -21.81
N ILE A 134 -3.43 7.98 -21.78
CA ILE A 134 -2.64 8.42 -22.93
C ILE A 134 -1.52 7.40 -23.14
N GLY A 135 -1.62 6.60 -24.20
CA GLY A 135 -0.78 5.42 -24.39
C GLY A 135 -1.05 4.35 -23.32
N SER A 136 -0.02 3.90 -22.61
CA SER A 136 -0.14 2.96 -21.49
C SER A 136 -0.50 3.63 -20.16
N GLU A 137 -0.22 4.93 -20.03
CA GLU A 137 -0.25 5.66 -18.76
C GLU A 137 -1.63 6.23 -18.46
N LEU A 138 -1.99 6.24 -17.17
CA LEU A 138 -3.23 6.83 -16.66
C LEU A 138 -2.91 8.18 -15.99
N TYR A 139 -3.63 9.22 -16.37
CA TYR A 139 -3.51 10.57 -15.81
C TYR A 139 -4.83 10.97 -15.16
N THR A 140 -4.79 11.46 -13.92
CA THR A 140 -5.94 12.07 -13.25
C THR A 140 -5.78 13.59 -13.32
N ILE A 141 -6.73 14.27 -13.97
CA ILE A 141 -6.73 15.73 -14.14
C ILE A 141 -7.94 16.38 -13.47
N ASN A 142 -7.84 17.67 -13.18
CA ASN A 142 -8.99 18.51 -12.88
C ASN A 142 -9.49 19.17 -14.19
N PRO A 143 -10.67 18.81 -14.72
CA PRO A 143 -11.16 19.34 -15.99
C PRO A 143 -11.48 20.85 -15.94
N ASN A 144 -11.66 21.42 -14.74
CA ASN A 144 -11.96 22.85 -14.56
C ASN A 144 -10.69 23.71 -14.41
N ASN A 145 -9.55 23.08 -14.10
CA ASN A 145 -8.25 23.73 -14.02
C ASN A 145 -7.14 22.71 -14.38
N PRO A 146 -7.03 22.35 -15.67
CA PRO A 146 -6.15 21.28 -16.10
C PRO A 146 -4.68 21.73 -16.10
N GLU A 147 -3.83 20.98 -15.42
CA GLU A 147 -2.38 21.13 -15.53
C GLU A 147 -1.87 20.45 -16.82
N PRO A 148 -0.88 21.04 -17.54
CA PRO A 148 -0.34 20.42 -18.74
C PRO A 148 0.36 19.09 -18.45
N ILE A 149 0.15 18.10 -19.34
CA ILE A 149 0.84 16.80 -19.29
C ILE A 149 2.02 16.85 -20.26
N THR A 150 3.24 16.58 -19.80
CA THR A 150 4.42 16.53 -20.68
C THR A 150 4.62 15.12 -21.23
N LEU A 151 4.67 14.98 -22.56
CA LEU A 151 4.87 13.71 -23.24
C LEU A 151 6.09 13.78 -24.18
N GLY A 152 6.80 12.66 -24.34
CA GLY A 152 7.94 12.53 -25.24
C GLY A 152 7.56 12.23 -26.70
N LYS A 153 8.55 12.08 -27.57
CA LYS A 153 8.37 11.65 -28.96
C LYS A 153 7.58 10.35 -29.02
N GLY A 154 6.53 10.32 -29.81
CA GLY A 154 5.73 9.10 -29.92
C GLY A 154 4.37 9.31 -30.55
N ASN A 155 3.61 8.23 -30.53
CA ASN A 155 2.24 8.19 -30.99
C ASN A 155 1.40 7.58 -29.87
N TYR A 156 0.48 8.35 -29.30
CA TYR A 156 -0.25 7.99 -28.09
C TYR A 156 -1.75 7.96 -28.35
N ASP A 157 -2.34 6.78 -28.32
CA ASP A 157 -3.80 6.65 -28.31
C ASP A 157 -4.36 7.24 -27.01
N VAL A 158 -5.48 7.94 -27.12
CA VAL A 158 -6.14 8.59 -26.00
C VAL A 158 -7.51 7.98 -25.76
N SER A 159 -7.82 7.72 -24.49
CA SER A 159 -9.17 7.40 -24.05
C SER A 159 -9.46 8.09 -22.72
N ALA A 160 -10.73 8.36 -22.44
CA ALA A 160 -11.17 8.94 -21.17
C ALA A 160 -12.18 8.01 -20.51
N GLU A 161 -12.11 7.90 -19.18
CA GLU A 161 -13.07 7.12 -18.43
C GLU A 161 -14.46 7.77 -18.46
N LYS A 162 -15.50 6.93 -18.29
CA LYS A 162 -16.86 7.42 -18.10
C LYS A 162 -16.96 8.06 -16.72
N VAL A 163 -17.67 9.18 -16.62
CA VAL A 163 -17.85 9.89 -15.36
C VAL A 163 -19.31 9.86 -14.96
N LEU A 164 -19.61 9.43 -13.73
CA LEU A 164 -20.95 9.49 -13.19
C LEU A 164 -21.16 10.84 -12.48
N SER A 165 -22.29 11.48 -12.72
CA SER A 165 -22.74 12.67 -11.97
C SER A 165 -22.81 12.42 -10.46
N SER A 166 -22.70 13.49 -9.66
CA SER A 166 -22.68 13.37 -8.20
C SER A 166 -23.99 12.85 -7.60
N ASP A 167 -25.11 13.07 -8.29
CA ASP A 167 -26.42 12.50 -7.93
C ASP A 167 -26.70 11.16 -8.63
N ALA A 168 -25.74 10.69 -9.44
CA ALA A 168 -25.81 9.48 -10.25
C ALA A 168 -27.01 9.42 -11.22
N SER A 169 -27.56 10.57 -11.62
CA SER A 169 -28.66 10.66 -12.58
C SER A 169 -28.21 10.56 -14.04
N GLU A 170 -26.96 10.94 -14.32
CA GLU A 170 -26.34 10.95 -15.64
C GLU A 170 -24.94 10.33 -15.61
N ILE A 171 -24.57 9.65 -16.70
CA ILE A 171 -23.22 9.20 -16.99
C ILE A 171 -22.68 9.93 -18.22
N TYR A 172 -21.53 10.56 -18.09
CA TYR A 172 -20.85 11.30 -19.15
C TYR A 172 -19.88 10.37 -19.87
N VAL A 173 -20.09 10.20 -21.17
CA VAL A 173 -19.27 9.33 -22.02
C VAL A 173 -18.51 10.19 -23.01
N ALA A 174 -17.19 10.01 -23.09
CA ALA A 174 -16.39 10.67 -24.11
C ALA A 174 -16.75 10.14 -25.51
N LYS A 175 -17.13 11.03 -26.43
CA LYS A 175 -17.52 10.68 -27.81
C LYS A 175 -16.54 11.16 -28.85
N ASN A 176 -15.94 12.34 -28.64
CA ASN A 176 -14.99 12.93 -29.57
C ASN A 176 -13.72 13.34 -28.82
N ILE A 177 -12.59 12.69 -29.16
CA ILE A 177 -11.27 12.95 -28.57
C ILE A 177 -10.35 13.37 -29.71
N MET A 178 -9.83 14.60 -29.66
CA MET A 178 -9.03 15.17 -30.74
C MET A 178 -7.85 16.01 -30.22
N PRO A 179 -6.61 15.77 -30.66
CA PRO A 179 -6.21 14.70 -31.59
C PRO A 179 -6.24 13.33 -30.90
N ASN A 180 -6.57 12.29 -31.68
CA ASN A 180 -6.45 10.90 -31.25
C ASN A 180 -6.05 10.04 -32.47
N PRO A 181 -4.81 9.52 -32.51
CA PRO A 181 -3.80 9.61 -31.46
C PRO A 181 -3.13 10.99 -31.37
N ILE A 182 -2.48 11.28 -30.24
CA ILE A 182 -1.55 12.40 -30.09
C ILE A 182 -0.21 12.00 -30.73
N ILE A 183 0.24 12.77 -31.71
CA ILE A 183 1.53 12.58 -32.38
C ILE A 183 2.49 13.65 -31.91
N ILE A 184 3.64 13.24 -31.37
CA ILE A 184 4.71 14.14 -30.91
C ILE A 184 5.93 13.92 -31.79
N ASP A 185 6.19 14.93 -32.61
CA ASP A 185 7.34 15.02 -33.50
C ASP A 185 8.11 16.33 -33.27
N LYS A 186 9.21 16.51 -34.00
CA LYS A 186 10.14 17.64 -33.85
C LYS A 186 9.49 19.04 -33.94
N ASP A 187 8.29 19.14 -34.50
CA ASP A 187 7.58 20.40 -34.70
C ASP A 187 6.52 20.64 -33.59
N SER A 188 6.33 19.65 -32.70
CA SER A 188 5.40 19.66 -31.59
C SER A 188 5.99 20.41 -30.37
N SER A 189 5.23 21.35 -29.81
CA SER A 189 5.62 22.07 -28.59
C SER A 189 4.47 22.19 -27.58
N ASN A 190 3.28 22.55 -28.05
CA ASN A 190 2.05 22.53 -27.27
C ASN A 190 0.92 21.90 -28.09
N ILE A 191 0.16 20.99 -27.49
CA ILE A 191 -0.97 20.31 -28.13
C ILE A 191 -2.21 20.48 -27.26
N ASP A 192 -3.29 20.94 -27.86
CA ASP A 192 -4.60 20.97 -27.21
C ASP A 192 -5.32 19.63 -27.43
N LEU A 193 -5.53 18.88 -26.35
CA LEU A 193 -6.34 17.66 -26.35
C LEU A 193 -7.79 18.02 -25.98
N ASN A 194 -8.68 18.03 -26.97
CA ASN A 194 -10.09 18.32 -26.79
C ASN A 194 -10.88 17.02 -26.59
N ILE A 195 -11.62 16.93 -25.49
CA ILE A 195 -12.46 15.78 -25.13
C ILE A 195 -13.91 16.25 -24.95
N ASN A 196 -14.80 15.81 -25.85
CA ASN A 196 -16.22 16.07 -25.75
C ASN A 196 -16.96 14.92 -25.07
N PHE A 197 -17.71 15.25 -24.02
CA PHE A 197 -18.58 14.34 -23.30
C PHE A 197 -20.04 14.53 -23.71
N GLU A 198 -20.76 13.41 -23.78
CA GLU A 198 -22.22 13.40 -23.89
C GLU A 198 -22.83 12.75 -22.64
N ALA A 199 -23.89 13.36 -22.12
CA ALA A 199 -24.65 12.84 -20.99
C ALA A 199 -25.63 11.76 -21.44
N GLU A 200 -25.61 10.61 -20.76
CA GLU A 200 -26.58 9.54 -20.92
C GLU A 200 -27.34 9.37 -19.59
N ALA A 201 -28.68 9.38 -19.64
CA ALA A 201 -29.50 9.23 -18.44
C ALA A 201 -29.34 7.84 -17.81
N VAL A 202 -29.09 7.80 -16.50
CA VAL A 202 -28.96 6.57 -15.72
C VAL A 202 -30.30 6.21 -15.12
N LYS A 203 -30.86 5.07 -15.52
CA LYS A 203 -32.13 4.58 -14.98
C LYS A 203 -31.90 3.92 -13.61
N PRO A 204 -32.87 4.00 -12.69
CA PRO A 204 -32.83 3.19 -11.47
C PRO A 204 -33.00 1.70 -11.80
N THR A 205 -32.40 0.85 -10.97
CA THR A 205 -32.53 -0.60 -10.95
C THR A 205 -32.86 -1.05 -9.53
N GLN A 206 -33.68 -2.08 -9.41
CA GLN A 206 -33.98 -2.69 -8.12
C GLN A 206 -32.93 -3.75 -7.81
N ILE A 207 -32.39 -3.71 -6.59
CA ILE A 207 -31.51 -4.75 -6.07
C ILE A 207 -32.10 -5.31 -4.78
N SER A 208 -31.89 -6.61 -4.56
CA SER A 208 -32.41 -7.31 -3.38
C SER A 208 -31.30 -8.04 -2.63
N PHE A 209 -31.32 -7.91 -1.31
CA PHE A 209 -30.34 -8.48 -0.40
C PHE A 209 -31.01 -8.91 0.91
N ASN A 210 -30.36 -9.82 1.65
CA ASN A 210 -30.85 -10.26 2.96
C ASN A 210 -30.08 -9.59 4.10
N VAL A 211 -30.74 -9.35 5.22
CA VAL A 211 -30.12 -8.83 6.45
C VAL A 211 -30.36 -9.82 7.59
N SER A 212 -29.28 -10.25 8.23
CA SER A 212 -29.28 -11.15 9.39
C SER A 212 -28.71 -10.42 10.59
N TYR A 213 -29.53 -10.21 11.62
CA TYR A 213 -29.03 -9.70 12.90
C TYR A 213 -28.30 -10.80 13.68
N ALA A 214 -27.47 -10.40 14.65
CA ALA A 214 -26.71 -11.35 15.43
C ALA A 214 -27.65 -12.21 16.28
N GLU A 215 -27.29 -13.47 16.50
CA GLU A 215 -28.12 -14.41 17.24
C GLU A 215 -28.51 -13.86 18.63
N GLY A 216 -29.81 -13.95 18.96
CA GLY A 216 -30.34 -13.45 20.23
C GLY A 216 -30.52 -11.93 20.33
N THR A 217 -30.27 -11.19 19.24
CA THR A 217 -30.51 -9.73 19.17
C THR A 217 -31.74 -9.42 18.32
N ASN A 218 -32.37 -8.27 18.57
CA ASN A 218 -33.48 -7.77 17.76
C ASN A 218 -33.53 -6.22 17.80
N PRO A 219 -32.58 -5.53 17.12
CA PRO A 219 -32.60 -4.07 17.07
C PRO A 219 -33.87 -3.56 16.38
N THR A 220 -34.41 -2.45 16.88
CA THR A 220 -35.71 -1.90 16.45
C THR A 220 -35.64 -1.08 15.15
N SER A 221 -34.49 -0.49 14.84
CA SER A 221 -34.26 0.26 13.60
C SER A 221 -32.77 0.33 13.31
N ILE A 222 -32.36 -0.14 12.14
CA ILE A 222 -30.99 -0.03 11.67
C ILE A 222 -31.00 0.61 10.31
N THR A 223 -30.06 1.52 10.08
CA THR A 223 -29.88 2.18 8.79
C THR A 223 -28.65 1.65 8.07
N ALA A 224 -28.61 1.88 6.76
CA ALA A 224 -27.40 1.77 5.96
C ALA A 224 -27.18 3.07 5.19
N THR A 225 -25.92 3.45 5.03
CA THR A 225 -25.52 4.49 4.09
C THR A 225 -25.17 3.84 2.76
N VAL A 226 -25.85 4.24 1.68
CA VAL A 226 -25.43 3.93 0.32
C VAL A 226 -24.62 5.10 -0.21
N SER A 227 -23.42 4.86 -0.73
CA SER A 227 -22.57 5.92 -1.26
C SER A 227 -21.73 5.49 -2.46
N ASN A 228 -21.23 6.46 -3.24
CA ASN A 228 -20.20 6.24 -4.25
C ASN A 228 -19.07 7.27 -4.15
N THR A 229 -18.02 7.07 -4.92
CA THR A 229 -16.84 7.96 -4.98
C THR A 229 -17.12 9.33 -5.63
N ASN A 230 -18.20 9.45 -6.40
CA ASN A 230 -18.59 10.66 -7.11
C ASN A 230 -19.49 11.60 -6.29
N GLY A 231 -19.85 11.21 -5.05
CA GLY A 231 -20.61 12.03 -4.10
C GLY A 231 -22.06 11.61 -3.88
N TYR A 232 -22.53 10.53 -4.50
CA TYR A 232 -23.85 9.97 -4.21
C TYR A 232 -23.89 9.54 -2.75
N LYS A 233 -24.97 9.90 -2.06
CA LYS A 233 -25.21 9.48 -0.69
C LYS A 233 -26.71 9.39 -0.40
N GLU A 234 -27.13 8.24 0.10
CA GLU A 234 -28.50 7.97 0.53
C GLU A 234 -28.48 7.18 1.83
N THR A 235 -29.49 7.37 2.67
CA THR A 235 -29.69 6.54 3.87
C THR A 235 -30.93 5.69 3.69
N ILE A 236 -30.77 4.37 3.83
CA ILE A 236 -31.85 3.39 3.72
C ILE A 236 -32.12 2.77 5.10
N GLN A 237 -33.35 2.32 5.31
CA GLN A 237 -33.72 1.51 6.47
C GLN A 237 -33.50 0.03 6.15
N LEU A 238 -32.96 -0.71 7.13
CA LEU A 238 -32.74 -2.14 7.05
C LEU A 238 -33.72 -2.86 7.97
N VAL A 239 -34.37 -3.90 7.44
CA VAL A 239 -35.20 -4.83 8.20
C VAL A 239 -34.58 -6.22 8.19
N ALA A 240 -34.81 -7.02 9.22
CA ALA A 240 -34.39 -8.43 9.21
C ALA A 240 -35.03 -9.19 8.04
N GLY A 241 -34.24 -10.05 7.39
CA GLY A 241 -34.65 -10.81 6.20
C GLY A 241 -34.49 -10.02 4.90
N ALA A 242 -35.45 -10.17 3.98
CA ALA A 242 -35.33 -9.63 2.63
C ALA A 242 -35.54 -8.11 2.58
N ASN A 243 -34.62 -7.42 1.92
CA ASN A 243 -34.66 -5.99 1.64
C ASN A 243 -34.57 -5.77 0.12
N THR A 244 -35.26 -4.75 -0.38
CA THR A 244 -35.17 -4.31 -1.78
C THR A 244 -35.01 -2.80 -1.80
N ILE A 245 -34.01 -2.31 -2.53
CA ILE A 245 -33.76 -0.88 -2.70
C ILE A 245 -33.59 -0.53 -4.18
N SER A 246 -33.83 0.73 -4.50
CA SER A 246 -33.64 1.31 -5.83
C SER A 246 -32.30 2.02 -5.88
N LEU A 247 -31.38 1.56 -6.74
CA LEU A 247 -30.09 2.24 -6.98
C LEU A 247 -29.96 2.67 -8.45
N PRO A 248 -29.12 3.65 -8.78
CA PRO A 248 -28.75 3.89 -10.16
C PRO A 248 -28.15 2.64 -10.82
N SER A 249 -28.53 2.36 -12.07
CA SER A 249 -28.09 1.16 -12.81
C SER A 249 -26.64 1.21 -13.30
N LYS A 250 -25.94 2.32 -13.08
CA LYS A 250 -24.57 2.55 -13.52
C LYS A 250 -23.72 3.14 -12.40
N GLY A 251 -22.49 2.67 -12.31
CA GLY A 251 -21.53 3.07 -11.30
C GLY A 251 -21.30 2.00 -10.23
N GLU A 252 -20.37 2.29 -9.34
CA GLU A 252 -20.01 1.47 -8.19
C GLU A 252 -20.56 2.13 -6.93
N PHE A 253 -21.33 1.38 -6.14
CA PHE A 253 -21.98 1.83 -4.92
C PHE A 253 -21.62 0.89 -3.77
N THR A 254 -21.36 1.46 -2.60
CA THR A 254 -21.16 0.73 -1.35
C THR A 254 -22.38 0.92 -0.47
N ILE A 255 -22.97 -0.18 -0.02
CA ILE A 255 -24.01 -0.21 1.02
C ILE A 255 -23.29 -0.53 2.33
N LYS A 256 -23.23 0.45 3.23
CA LYS A 256 -22.59 0.34 4.53
C LYS A 256 -23.64 0.35 5.65
N PRO A 257 -23.94 -0.80 6.27
CA PRO A 257 -24.85 -0.87 7.40
C PRO A 257 -24.26 -0.18 8.63
N ASP A 258 -25.13 0.50 9.38
CA ASP A 258 -24.76 1.05 10.68
C ASP A 258 -24.69 -0.08 11.70
N GLY A 259 -23.74 0.03 12.64
CA GLY A 259 -23.64 -0.87 13.79
C GLY A 259 -24.75 -0.61 14.82
N TYR A 260 -24.95 -1.56 15.73
CA TYR A 260 -25.83 -1.37 16.89
C TYR A 260 -25.24 -1.90 18.17
N LYS A 261 -25.82 -1.48 19.29
CA LYS A 261 -25.44 -1.95 20.62
C LYS A 261 -26.58 -2.77 21.22
N TYR A 262 -26.25 -3.95 21.76
CA TYR A 262 -27.18 -4.80 22.49
C TYR A 262 -26.47 -5.41 23.70
N ASN A 263 -27.02 -5.22 24.91
CA ASN A 263 -26.44 -5.69 26.18
C ASN A 263 -24.93 -5.43 26.31
N ASP A 264 -24.52 -4.17 26.17
CA ASP A 264 -23.11 -3.71 26.23
C ASP A 264 -22.14 -4.26 25.18
N THR A 265 -22.63 -5.07 24.24
CA THR A 265 -21.87 -5.51 23.07
C THR A 265 -22.22 -4.64 21.87
N ASN A 266 -21.19 -4.10 21.21
CA ASN A 266 -21.34 -3.45 19.92
C ASN A 266 -21.35 -4.54 18.83
N TYR A 267 -22.17 -4.37 17.81
CA TYR A 267 -22.30 -5.25 16.67
C TYR A 267 -22.10 -4.44 15.40
N GLN A 268 -21.43 -5.04 14.43
CA GLN A 268 -21.20 -4.48 13.10
C GLN A 268 -21.54 -5.50 12.04
N ALA A 269 -21.81 -5.03 10.84
CA ALA A 269 -22.06 -5.91 9.70
C ALA A 269 -21.09 -5.61 8.56
N ASN A 270 -20.94 -6.60 7.69
CA ASN A 270 -20.24 -6.45 6.43
C ASN A 270 -20.95 -5.43 5.51
N THR A 271 -20.17 -4.83 4.62
CA THR A 271 -20.64 -3.98 3.54
C THR A 271 -20.97 -4.79 2.29
N LEU A 272 -21.80 -4.22 1.43
CA LEU A 272 -22.06 -4.77 0.09
C LEU A 272 -21.58 -3.79 -0.97
N THR A 273 -20.96 -4.31 -2.03
CA THR A 273 -20.57 -3.52 -3.20
C THR A 273 -21.45 -3.89 -4.39
N VAL A 274 -21.98 -2.88 -5.07
CA VAL A 274 -22.85 -3.01 -6.25
C VAL A 274 -22.23 -2.27 -7.41
N ILE A 275 -21.93 -2.98 -8.50
CA ILE A 275 -21.37 -2.45 -9.74
C ILE A 275 -22.42 -2.60 -10.85
N ASP A 276 -22.80 -1.48 -11.47
CA ASP A 276 -23.74 -1.46 -12.60
C ASP A 276 -25.04 -2.24 -12.31
N GLY A 277 -25.56 -2.08 -11.10
CA GLY A 277 -26.80 -2.73 -10.66
C GLY A 277 -26.67 -4.20 -10.24
N LYS A 278 -25.46 -4.74 -10.12
CA LYS A 278 -25.20 -6.11 -9.69
C LYS A 278 -24.25 -6.13 -8.51
N PHE A 279 -24.50 -7.02 -7.55
CA PHE A 279 -23.55 -7.21 -6.46
C PHE A 279 -22.22 -7.75 -6.99
N LYS A 280 -21.11 -7.17 -6.50
CA LYS A 280 -19.74 -7.65 -6.76
C LYS A 280 -19.53 -8.98 -6.03
N ASP A 281 -19.80 -8.99 -4.72
CA ASP A 281 -19.53 -10.12 -3.82
C ASP A 281 -20.70 -10.33 -2.85
N GLY A 282 -21.48 -11.40 -3.07
CA GLY A 282 -22.63 -11.76 -2.22
C GLY A 282 -23.76 -10.71 -2.18
N ASN A 283 -24.89 -11.07 -1.58
CA ASN A 283 -26.01 -10.14 -1.39
C ASN A 283 -26.62 -10.26 0.00
N SER A 284 -25.77 -10.45 1.02
CA SER A 284 -26.21 -10.58 2.41
C SER A 284 -25.42 -9.69 3.35
N ILE A 285 -26.14 -9.07 4.28
CA ILE A 285 -25.61 -8.31 5.41
C ILE A 285 -25.79 -9.17 6.65
N SER A 286 -24.71 -9.42 7.38
CA SER A 286 -24.68 -10.24 8.57
C SER A 286 -24.01 -9.49 9.71
N TYR A 287 -24.71 -9.32 10.82
CA TYR A 287 -24.18 -8.66 12.02
C TYR A 287 -23.44 -9.64 12.93
N ALA A 288 -22.25 -9.25 13.35
CA ALA A 288 -21.42 -9.95 14.33
C ALA A 288 -20.95 -8.99 15.44
N PRO A 289 -20.59 -9.49 16.64
CA PRO A 289 -19.97 -8.66 17.66
C PRO A 289 -18.73 -7.93 17.11
N ALA A 290 -18.69 -6.60 17.27
CA ALA A 290 -17.52 -5.80 16.97
C ALA A 290 -16.34 -6.22 17.87
N GLY A 291 -15.13 -6.24 17.32
CA GLY A 291 -13.94 -6.71 18.03
C GLY A 291 -13.80 -8.23 18.15
N ALA A 292 -14.65 -9.01 17.49
CA ALA A 292 -14.38 -10.43 17.26
C ALA A 292 -13.41 -10.60 16.07
N TRP A 293 -12.40 -11.45 16.20
CA TRP A 293 -11.53 -11.79 15.07
C TRP A 293 -12.37 -12.40 13.93
N PRO A 294 -12.09 -12.08 12.65
CA PRO A 294 -12.84 -12.63 11.52
C PRO A 294 -12.86 -14.15 11.51
N GLU A 295 -14.04 -14.78 11.33
CA GLU A 295 -14.15 -16.24 11.28
C GLU A 295 -13.29 -16.85 10.17
N LYS A 296 -13.22 -16.16 9.03
CA LYS A 296 -12.28 -16.45 7.95
C LYS A 296 -11.39 -15.25 7.72
N SER A 297 -10.09 -15.46 7.81
CA SER A 297 -9.08 -14.42 7.63
C SER A 297 -8.04 -14.83 6.60
N MET A 298 -7.69 -13.87 5.76
CA MET A 298 -6.53 -13.93 4.90
C MET A 298 -5.65 -12.75 5.30
N VAL A 299 -4.54 -13.07 5.97
CA VAL A 299 -3.64 -12.10 6.59
C VAL A 299 -2.43 -11.90 5.68
N GLY A 300 -2.06 -10.66 5.41
CA GLY A 300 -0.85 -10.36 4.65
C GLY A 300 0.03 -9.38 5.38
N TYR A 301 1.25 -9.78 5.71
CA TYR A 301 2.27 -8.85 6.17
C TYR A 301 2.67 -7.95 5.01
N TRP A 302 2.59 -6.63 5.17
CA TRP A 302 3.13 -5.69 4.20
C TRP A 302 4.44 -5.13 4.75
N GLY A 303 5.53 -5.41 4.03
CA GLY A 303 6.82 -4.83 4.36
C GLY A 303 6.85 -3.36 3.97
N THR A 304 6.99 -2.46 4.94
CA THR A 304 6.93 -1.00 4.69
C THR A 304 8.02 -0.48 3.77
N TRP A 305 9.10 -1.24 3.58
CA TRP A 305 10.15 -0.97 2.60
C TRP A 305 9.67 -1.07 1.14
N VAL A 306 8.50 -1.67 0.87
CA VAL A 306 7.89 -1.75 -0.45
C VAL A 306 6.79 -0.69 -0.56
N TRP A 307 6.91 0.21 -1.54
CA TRP A 307 5.95 1.29 -1.81
C TRP A 307 5.68 2.28 -0.68
N GLY A 308 6.38 2.21 0.45
CA GLY A 308 6.15 3.13 1.58
C GLY A 308 6.17 4.61 1.20
N GLN A 309 7.00 5.01 0.23
CA GLN A 309 7.07 6.38 -0.31
C GLN A 309 6.32 6.58 -1.64
N SER A 310 5.72 5.54 -2.21
CA SER A 310 5.06 5.60 -3.51
C SER A 310 3.69 6.28 -3.42
N ALA A 311 3.33 7.04 -4.46
CA ALA A 311 1.97 7.54 -4.66
C ALA A 311 0.95 6.39 -4.88
N ASP A 312 1.41 5.26 -5.40
CA ASP A 312 0.57 4.09 -5.71
C ASP A 312 0.23 3.25 -4.47
N LEU A 313 0.77 3.57 -3.29
CA LEU A 313 0.60 2.76 -2.08
C LEU A 313 -0.87 2.45 -1.78
N ALA A 314 -1.74 3.45 -1.90
CA ALA A 314 -3.16 3.30 -1.63
C ALA A 314 -3.86 2.38 -2.64
N ASP A 315 -3.46 2.42 -3.92
CA ASP A 315 -3.98 1.50 -4.94
C ASP A 315 -3.50 0.08 -4.70
N LYS A 316 -2.20 -0.10 -4.41
CA LYS A 316 -1.60 -1.43 -4.17
C LYS A 316 -2.20 -2.12 -2.94
N LEU A 317 -2.27 -1.44 -1.80
CA LEU A 317 -2.85 -2.03 -0.60
C LEU A 317 -4.36 -2.26 -0.74
N SER A 318 -5.07 -1.39 -1.46
CA SER A 318 -6.48 -1.62 -1.77
C SER A 318 -6.68 -2.85 -2.65
N GLN A 319 -5.80 -3.10 -3.63
CA GLN A 319 -5.85 -4.31 -4.45
C GLN A 319 -5.63 -5.58 -3.62
N PHE A 320 -4.69 -5.58 -2.67
CA PHE A 320 -4.56 -6.71 -1.74
C PHE A 320 -5.81 -6.88 -0.89
N ALA A 321 -6.44 -5.79 -0.43
CA ALA A 321 -7.66 -5.88 0.36
C ALA A 321 -8.87 -6.50 -0.37
N ASP A 322 -8.80 -6.77 -1.68
CA ASP A 322 -9.80 -7.61 -2.36
C ASP A 322 -9.70 -9.11 -1.97
N TYR A 323 -8.55 -9.55 -1.47
CA TYR A 323 -8.27 -10.96 -1.14
C TYR A 323 -7.69 -11.16 0.26
N TYR A 324 -7.23 -10.09 0.91
CA TYR A 324 -6.62 -10.07 2.24
C TYR A 324 -7.43 -9.16 3.16
N ASN A 325 -8.31 -9.71 3.99
CA ASN A 325 -9.13 -8.93 4.92
C ASN A 325 -8.38 -8.52 6.19
N VAL A 326 -7.09 -8.86 6.33
CA VAL A 326 -6.22 -8.32 7.37
C VAL A 326 -4.86 -7.98 6.75
N ILE A 327 -4.49 -6.70 6.81
CA ILE A 327 -3.18 -6.21 6.36
C ILE A 327 -2.35 -5.85 7.59
N VAL A 328 -1.14 -6.38 7.65
CA VAL A 328 -0.25 -6.22 8.80
C VAL A 328 1.00 -5.42 8.37
N PRO A 329 0.97 -4.07 8.41
CA PRO A 329 2.15 -3.26 8.12
C PRO A 329 3.26 -3.52 9.15
N GLY A 330 4.42 -3.98 8.65
CA GLY A 330 5.62 -4.27 9.44
C GLY A 330 6.78 -3.36 9.04
N PHE A 331 7.48 -2.65 9.95
CA PHE A 331 7.39 -2.73 11.42
C PHE A 331 7.42 -1.37 12.10
N VAL A 332 6.59 -1.18 13.14
CA VAL A 332 6.57 0.00 14.01
C VAL A 332 7.67 -0.07 15.07
N ARG A 333 8.35 1.03 15.32
CA ARG A 333 9.39 1.16 16.36
C ARG A 333 8.79 1.53 17.71
N VAL A 334 9.06 0.71 18.71
CA VAL A 334 8.79 0.97 20.12
C VAL A 334 10.11 1.04 20.86
N SER A 335 10.42 2.19 21.46
CA SER A 335 11.67 2.38 22.22
C SER A 335 11.41 3.12 23.53
N GLY A 336 11.81 2.52 24.64
CA GLY A 336 11.46 3.06 25.96
C GLY A 336 9.94 3.04 26.16
N ASN A 337 9.34 4.23 26.26
CA ASN A 337 7.88 4.39 26.28
C ASN A 337 7.33 5.04 25.00
N GLU A 338 8.18 5.29 24.00
CA GLU A 338 7.83 6.05 22.79
C GLU A 338 7.53 5.12 21.62
N VAL A 339 6.67 5.60 20.72
CA VAL A 339 6.36 4.97 19.42
C VAL A 339 6.74 5.96 18.33
N SER A 340 7.76 5.63 17.52
CA SER A 340 8.40 6.57 16.59
C SER A 340 8.07 6.34 15.11
N GLY A 341 6.96 5.65 14.84
CA GLY A 341 6.53 5.34 13.49
C GLY A 341 7.10 4.04 12.93
N PHE A 342 6.94 3.83 11.63
CA PHE A 342 7.51 2.67 10.94
C PHE A 342 9.04 2.74 10.82
N ALA A 343 9.67 1.57 10.77
CA ALA A 343 11.10 1.43 10.68
C ALA A 343 11.66 1.90 9.35
N ASP A 344 10.89 1.68 8.28
CA ASP A 344 11.08 2.26 6.96
C ASP A 344 10.17 3.47 6.79
N ALA A 345 10.61 4.42 5.98
CA ALA A 345 9.84 5.64 5.75
C ALA A 345 8.53 5.32 5.00
N VAL A 346 7.40 5.70 5.60
CA VAL A 346 6.08 5.64 4.98
C VAL A 346 5.51 7.04 4.83
N ASN A 347 5.00 7.38 3.64
CA ASN A 347 4.33 8.65 3.40
C ASN A 347 2.98 8.64 4.14
N PRO A 348 2.74 9.57 5.07
CA PRO A 348 1.57 9.55 5.95
C PRO A 348 0.25 9.76 5.19
N ASP A 349 0.23 10.61 4.16
CA ASP A 349 -0.99 10.90 3.38
C ASP A 349 -1.40 9.68 2.54
N ASN A 350 -0.43 9.06 1.90
CA ASN A 350 -0.68 7.85 1.10
C ASN A 350 -1.09 6.67 2.00
N PHE A 351 -0.49 6.54 3.18
CA PHE A 351 -0.87 5.51 4.15
C PHE A 351 -2.29 5.75 4.70
N ALA A 352 -2.64 6.98 5.07
CA ALA A 352 -3.97 7.31 5.54
C ALA A 352 -5.05 6.99 4.49
N GLU A 353 -4.79 7.32 3.22
CA GLU A 353 -5.70 6.95 2.12
C GLU A 353 -5.73 5.42 1.89
N ALA A 354 -4.60 4.72 2.03
CA ALA A 354 -4.55 3.26 1.95
C ALA A 354 -5.41 2.60 3.03
N VAL A 355 -5.23 2.98 4.29
CA VAL A 355 -6.00 2.47 5.44
C VAL A 355 -7.49 2.72 5.23
N LYS A 356 -7.86 3.92 4.80
CA LYS A 356 -9.25 4.26 4.47
C LYS A 356 -9.83 3.35 3.38
N ARG A 357 -9.08 3.01 2.34
CA ARG A 357 -9.53 2.11 1.26
C ARG A 357 -9.61 0.66 1.70
N ILE A 358 -8.70 0.19 2.55
CA ILE A 358 -8.77 -1.15 3.16
C ILE A 358 -10.03 -1.25 4.01
N HIS A 359 -10.27 -0.25 4.88
CA HIS A 359 -11.45 -0.17 5.73
C HIS A 359 -12.76 -0.07 4.95
N ALA A 360 -12.75 0.54 3.77
CA ALA A 360 -13.92 0.60 2.89
C ALA A 360 -14.30 -0.78 2.32
N LYS A 361 -13.38 -1.74 2.36
CA LYS A 361 -13.58 -3.16 1.99
C LYS A 361 -13.72 -4.06 3.23
N ASP A 362 -14.02 -3.48 4.39
CA ASP A 362 -14.10 -4.16 5.70
C ASP A 362 -12.80 -4.88 6.13
N GLY A 363 -11.67 -4.55 5.51
CA GLY A 363 -10.37 -5.06 5.92
C GLY A 363 -9.90 -4.44 7.25
N LEU A 364 -9.07 -5.16 7.98
CA LEU A 364 -8.38 -4.69 9.18
C LEU A 364 -6.94 -4.26 8.85
N VAL A 365 -6.43 -3.27 9.57
CA VAL A 365 -5.02 -2.85 9.52
C VAL A 365 -4.39 -2.98 10.90
N ILE A 366 -3.44 -3.88 11.08
CA ILE A 366 -2.83 -4.19 12.39
C ILE A 366 -1.34 -3.88 12.35
N ALA A 367 -0.86 -2.94 13.15
CA ALA A 367 0.55 -2.56 13.14
C ALA A 367 1.42 -3.65 13.79
N SER A 368 2.45 -4.13 13.10
CA SER A 368 3.39 -5.11 13.67
C SER A 368 4.64 -4.45 14.23
N THR A 369 5.17 -5.01 15.33
CA THR A 369 6.48 -4.67 15.91
C THR A 369 7.34 -5.92 16.04
N GLY A 370 8.65 -5.73 15.94
CA GLY A 370 9.67 -6.77 16.08
C GLY A 370 10.49 -6.93 14.81
N GLY A 371 10.45 -8.12 14.20
CA GLY A 371 11.22 -8.52 13.02
C GLY A 371 12.73 -8.62 13.27
N ALA A 372 13.46 -9.06 12.24
CA ALA A 372 14.91 -9.27 12.29
C ALA A 372 15.74 -8.04 12.74
N ASN A 373 15.25 -6.82 12.47
CA ASN A 373 15.91 -5.57 12.88
C ASN A 373 15.56 -5.11 14.31
N ASN A 374 14.79 -5.92 15.05
CA ASN A 374 14.35 -5.68 16.42
C ASN A 374 13.83 -4.26 16.69
N THR A 375 12.61 -4.00 16.20
CA THR A 375 11.90 -2.74 16.44
C THR A 375 11.19 -2.68 17.80
N TRP A 376 11.33 -3.72 18.63
CA TRP A 376 10.74 -3.83 19.96
C TRP A 376 11.78 -3.66 21.07
N GLN A 377 11.92 -2.44 21.59
CA GLN A 377 12.87 -2.11 22.66
C GLN A 377 12.22 -1.26 23.78
N PRO A 378 11.10 -1.71 24.36
CA PRO A 378 10.42 -0.97 25.41
C PRO A 378 11.19 -0.97 26.74
N THR A 379 10.85 -0.02 27.61
CA THR A 379 11.15 -0.10 29.05
C THR A 379 9.96 -0.72 29.78
N LEU A 380 9.86 -2.04 29.73
CA LEU A 380 8.82 -2.77 30.47
C LEU A 380 9.01 -2.59 31.98
N SER A 381 7.91 -2.42 32.69
CA SER A 381 7.87 -2.31 34.15
C SER A 381 6.65 -3.04 34.71
N SER A 382 6.44 -3.01 36.03
CA SER A 382 5.23 -3.56 36.65
C SER A 382 3.97 -2.73 36.37
N ASP A 383 4.10 -1.52 35.83
CA ASP A 383 2.98 -0.68 35.36
C ASP A 383 3.34 -0.08 34.00
N ASN A 384 2.77 -0.65 32.94
CA ASN A 384 3.00 -0.22 31.56
C ASN A 384 1.91 0.72 31.04
N THR A 385 1.15 1.37 31.91
CA THR A 385 0.04 2.25 31.51
C THR A 385 0.46 3.33 30.49
N GLN A 386 1.64 3.94 30.67
CA GLN A 386 2.09 4.99 29.76
C GLN A 386 2.45 4.43 28.38
N LEU A 387 3.22 3.34 28.33
CA LEU A 387 3.57 2.67 27.08
C LEU A 387 2.31 2.17 26.36
N ALA A 388 1.36 1.56 27.07
CA ALA A 388 0.08 1.12 26.53
C ALA A 388 -0.69 2.26 25.86
N LYS A 389 -0.78 3.42 26.53
CA LYS A 389 -1.45 4.61 25.98
C LYS A 389 -0.74 5.12 24.74
N ASN A 390 0.59 5.18 24.75
CA ASN A 390 1.36 5.68 23.62
C ASN A 390 1.18 4.79 22.38
N ILE A 391 1.20 3.46 22.55
CA ILE A 391 0.90 2.53 21.45
C ILE A 391 -0.53 2.74 20.95
N VAL A 392 -1.54 2.69 21.83
CA VAL A 392 -2.95 2.81 21.41
C VAL A 392 -3.25 4.18 20.77
N ASN A 393 -2.66 5.28 21.27
CA ASN A 393 -2.82 6.60 20.66
C ASN A 393 -2.22 6.64 19.25
N TYR A 394 -0.99 6.11 19.07
CA TYR A 394 -0.38 6.02 17.74
C TYR A 394 -1.25 5.23 16.76
N LEU A 395 -1.85 4.12 17.20
CA LEU A 395 -2.78 3.34 16.38
C LEU A 395 -4.03 4.13 16.01
N ALA A 396 -4.64 4.81 16.99
CA ALA A 396 -5.83 5.63 16.77
C ALA A 396 -5.57 6.84 15.85
N GLU A 397 -4.41 7.48 15.97
CA GLU A 397 -3.99 8.61 15.11
C GLU A 397 -3.82 8.18 13.65
N ASN A 398 -3.38 6.94 13.42
CA ASN A 398 -3.18 6.36 12.09
C ASN A 398 -4.34 5.47 11.62
N SER A 399 -5.47 5.47 12.34
CA SER A 399 -6.66 4.66 12.04
C SER A 399 -6.37 3.16 11.90
N MET A 400 -5.43 2.61 12.67
CA MET A 400 -5.13 1.18 12.69
C MET A 400 -5.99 0.47 13.74
N ASP A 401 -6.39 -0.77 13.46
CA ASP A 401 -7.35 -1.54 14.26
C ASP A 401 -6.67 -2.35 15.38
N GLY A 402 -5.35 -2.45 15.39
CA GLY A 402 -4.67 -3.33 16.35
C GLY A 402 -3.16 -3.29 16.35
N PHE A 403 -2.59 -4.15 17.18
CA PHE A 403 -1.15 -4.32 17.36
C PHE A 403 -0.74 -5.79 17.28
N ASP A 404 0.28 -6.07 16.49
CA ASP A 404 0.87 -7.39 16.29
C ASP A 404 2.26 -7.46 16.91
N PHE A 405 2.53 -8.54 17.61
CA PHE A 405 3.83 -8.85 18.18
C PHE A 405 4.52 -9.92 17.32
N ASP A 406 5.52 -9.53 16.53
CA ASP A 406 6.38 -10.42 15.75
C ASP A 406 7.80 -10.42 16.32
N LEU A 407 7.91 -10.91 17.56
CA LEU A 407 9.14 -10.75 18.35
C LEU A 407 10.18 -11.80 18.01
N GLU A 408 11.42 -11.34 17.83
CA GLU A 408 12.59 -12.17 17.51
C GLU A 408 13.81 -11.81 18.37
N GLY A 409 14.71 -12.79 18.56
CA GLY A 409 16.05 -12.55 19.11
C GLY A 409 16.05 -11.82 20.46
N ASP A 410 16.81 -10.74 20.55
CA ASP A 410 17.01 -9.95 21.79
C ASP A 410 15.77 -9.15 22.24
N ALA A 411 14.71 -9.11 21.42
CA ALA A 411 13.41 -8.57 21.83
C ALA A 411 12.79 -9.38 22.98
N ILE A 412 13.17 -10.65 23.11
CA ILE A 412 12.56 -11.62 24.01
C ILE A 412 13.47 -11.86 25.20
N LYS A 413 13.08 -11.36 26.37
CA LYS A 413 13.81 -11.57 27.63
C LYS A 413 13.18 -12.68 28.48
N GLY A 414 12.85 -13.81 27.85
CA GLY A 414 12.10 -14.91 28.47
C GLY A 414 12.79 -15.61 29.65
N SER A 415 14.10 -15.40 29.84
CA SER A 415 14.83 -15.83 31.05
C SER A 415 14.58 -14.94 32.26
N ASP A 416 14.13 -13.69 32.05
CA ASP A 416 13.71 -12.80 33.11
C ASP A 416 12.28 -13.17 33.52
N PRO A 417 12.06 -13.67 34.75
CA PRO A 417 10.74 -14.11 35.20
C PRO A 417 9.72 -12.97 35.26
N SER A 418 10.16 -11.70 35.29
CA SER A 418 9.25 -10.56 35.27
C SER A 418 8.73 -10.23 33.88
N TRP A 419 9.49 -10.53 32.81
CA TRP A 419 9.18 -10.09 31.45
C TRP A 419 7.78 -10.54 31.00
N THR A 420 7.43 -11.81 31.22
CA THR A 420 6.10 -12.34 30.86
C THR A 420 4.97 -11.60 31.56
N THR A 421 5.12 -11.32 32.86
CA THR A 421 4.11 -10.59 33.64
C THR A 421 3.98 -9.13 33.22
N GLN A 422 5.08 -8.50 32.80
CA GLN A 422 5.08 -7.13 32.31
C GLN A 422 4.45 -7.04 30.91
N MET A 423 4.69 -8.03 30.04
CA MET A 423 3.98 -8.15 28.76
C MET A 423 2.47 -8.35 28.96
N GLN A 424 2.07 -9.19 29.92
CA GLN A 424 0.67 -9.39 30.27
C GLN A 424 0.00 -8.09 30.76
N ASP A 425 0.69 -7.34 31.63
CA ASP A 425 0.23 -6.03 32.10
C ASP A 425 0.08 -5.04 30.95
N LEU A 426 1.10 -4.93 30.09
CA LEU A 426 1.05 -4.05 28.91
C LEU A 426 -0.15 -4.35 28.00
N ILE A 427 -0.32 -5.62 27.60
CA ILE A 427 -1.44 -6.02 26.73
C ILE A 427 -2.79 -5.77 27.44
N GLY A 428 -2.89 -6.09 28.73
CA GLY A 428 -4.08 -5.79 29.53
C GLY A 428 -4.41 -4.29 29.53
N LYS A 429 -3.41 -3.43 29.72
CA LYS A 429 -3.54 -1.97 29.72
C LYS A 429 -3.87 -1.39 28.34
N MET A 430 -3.33 -1.98 27.28
CA MET A 430 -3.70 -1.61 25.91
C MET A 430 -5.18 -1.87 25.67
N ARG A 431 -5.68 -3.06 26.03
CA ARG A 431 -7.11 -3.39 25.92
C ARG A 431 -7.97 -2.50 26.81
N GLU A 432 -7.59 -2.26 28.06
CA GLU A 432 -8.33 -1.39 28.98
C GLU A 432 -8.48 0.03 28.39
N TYR A 433 -7.38 0.60 27.90
CA TYR A 433 -7.40 1.95 27.37
C TYR A 433 -8.14 2.04 26.03
N ALA A 434 -7.91 1.10 25.09
CA ALA A 434 -8.60 1.07 23.80
C ALA A 434 -10.12 0.93 23.93
N ASN A 435 -10.60 0.23 24.97
CA ASN A 435 -12.04 0.08 25.25
C ASN A 435 -12.63 1.20 26.12
N SER A 436 -11.82 2.16 26.58
CA SER A 436 -12.29 3.25 27.43
C SER A 436 -13.14 4.26 26.64
N ASP A 437 -14.07 4.92 27.32
CA ASP A 437 -14.93 5.98 26.73
C ASP A 437 -14.17 7.13 26.09
N LYS A 438 -12.86 7.25 26.35
CA LYS A 438 -12.00 8.30 25.78
C LYS A 438 -11.59 8.05 24.34
N ILE A 439 -11.48 6.78 23.93
CA ILE A 439 -10.83 6.41 22.66
C ILE A 439 -11.51 5.27 21.91
N LYS A 440 -12.45 4.53 22.53
CA LYS A 440 -13.14 3.40 21.90
C LYS A 440 -13.77 3.72 20.53
N ASP A 441 -14.22 4.95 20.32
CA ASP A 441 -14.81 5.40 19.05
C ASP A 441 -13.77 5.50 17.91
N LYS A 442 -12.46 5.49 18.23
CA LYS A 442 -11.36 5.39 17.27
C LYS A 442 -11.10 3.96 16.80
N PHE A 443 -11.67 2.97 17.47
CA PHE A 443 -11.59 1.55 17.13
C PHE A 443 -12.99 1.00 16.82
N PRO A 444 -13.70 1.53 15.81
CA PRO A 444 -15.08 1.14 15.58
C PRO A 444 -15.19 -0.36 15.26
N ARG A 445 -14.22 -0.96 14.56
CA ARG A 445 -14.15 -2.41 14.27
C ARG A 445 -13.74 -3.27 15.47
N GLY A 446 -13.38 -2.64 16.58
CA GLY A 446 -12.75 -3.25 17.74
C GLY A 446 -11.24 -3.07 17.75
N PHE A 447 -10.61 -3.46 18.86
CA PHE A 447 -9.17 -3.37 19.08
C PHE A 447 -8.56 -4.77 19.16
N PHE A 448 -7.70 -5.10 18.21
CA PHE A 448 -7.14 -6.43 18.02
C PHE A 448 -5.68 -6.51 18.46
N ILE A 449 -5.32 -7.60 19.13
CA ILE A 449 -3.93 -7.92 19.47
C ILE A 449 -3.58 -9.28 18.90
N THR A 450 -2.52 -9.36 18.11
CA THR A 450 -2.02 -10.62 17.53
C THR A 450 -0.58 -10.89 17.92
N ALA A 451 -0.14 -12.11 17.67
CA ALA A 451 1.25 -12.52 17.81
C ALA A 451 1.63 -13.45 16.68
N ALA A 452 2.89 -13.41 16.24
CA ALA A 452 3.42 -14.26 15.18
C ALA A 452 4.45 -15.29 15.69
N PRO A 453 4.03 -16.30 16.47
CA PRO A 453 4.96 -17.33 16.95
C PRO A 453 5.24 -18.40 15.89
N GLN A 454 6.30 -19.16 16.12
CA GLN A 454 6.64 -20.39 15.40
C GLN A 454 6.22 -21.64 16.19
N THR A 455 6.02 -22.76 15.50
CA THR A 455 5.88 -24.09 16.12
C THR A 455 7.24 -24.74 16.29
N PHE A 456 7.46 -25.40 17.42
CA PHE A 456 8.73 -26.04 17.72
C PHE A 456 8.53 -27.50 18.11
N VAL A 457 9.31 -28.38 17.49
CA VAL A 457 9.37 -29.81 17.77
C VAL A 457 10.83 -30.21 17.93
N ASP A 458 11.17 -30.81 19.07
CA ASP A 458 12.51 -31.33 19.35
C ASP A 458 12.46 -32.49 20.35
N THR A 459 13.48 -33.34 20.33
CA THR A 459 13.60 -34.48 21.23
C THR A 459 13.71 -34.01 22.68
N GLY A 460 12.77 -34.44 23.53
CA GLY A 460 12.77 -34.10 24.95
C GLY A 460 12.18 -32.73 25.28
N ILE A 461 11.72 -31.97 24.29
CA ILE A 461 11.00 -30.71 24.47
C ILE A 461 9.55 -30.93 24.00
N PRO A 462 8.52 -30.66 24.84
CA PRO A 462 7.14 -30.76 24.41
C PRO A 462 6.86 -29.87 23.21
N ALA A 463 6.23 -30.42 22.17
CA ALA A 463 5.79 -29.64 21.02
C ALA A 463 4.83 -28.53 21.48
N SER A 464 5.13 -27.29 21.09
CA SER A 464 4.38 -26.09 21.49
C SER A 464 4.69 -24.94 20.53
N ILE A 465 3.99 -23.82 20.70
CA ILE A 465 4.34 -22.56 20.05
C ILE A 465 5.35 -21.76 20.88
N TYR A 466 6.21 -21.02 20.21
CA TYR A 466 7.29 -20.23 20.80
C TYR A 466 7.52 -18.97 19.97
N TRP A 467 8.09 -17.93 20.58
CA TRP A 467 8.63 -16.81 19.81
C TRP A 467 9.79 -17.26 18.93
N THR A 468 9.91 -16.63 17.76
CA THR A 468 10.90 -16.95 16.74
C THR A 468 12.33 -16.88 17.29
N SER A 469 13.20 -17.75 16.80
CA SER A 469 14.61 -17.87 17.21
C SER A 469 14.87 -18.34 18.66
N THR A 470 13.85 -18.49 19.52
CA THR A 470 14.05 -18.99 20.90
C THR A 470 14.40 -20.47 20.96
N GLY A 471 14.04 -21.27 19.95
CA GLY A 471 14.37 -22.71 19.85
C GLY A 471 13.91 -23.51 21.07
N GLY A 472 12.70 -23.26 21.57
CA GLY A 472 12.15 -24.02 22.70
C GLY A 472 12.67 -23.61 24.09
N ARG A 473 13.59 -22.64 24.19
CA ARG A 473 14.25 -22.26 25.45
C ARG A 473 13.30 -21.75 26.53
N TYR A 474 12.23 -21.03 26.15
CA TYR A 474 11.26 -20.45 27.06
C TYR A 474 9.85 -20.57 26.48
N ASN A 475 8.98 -21.38 27.10
CA ASN A 475 7.57 -21.46 26.69
C ASN A 475 6.74 -20.35 27.35
N ILE A 476 6.96 -19.12 26.93
CA ILE A 476 6.27 -17.92 27.46
C ILE A 476 4.76 -17.99 27.20
N PHE A 477 4.36 -18.56 26.05
CA PHE A 477 2.96 -18.66 25.66
C PHE A 477 2.12 -19.49 26.63
N LYS A 478 2.72 -20.47 27.34
CA LYS A 478 2.02 -21.22 28.40
C LYS A 478 1.33 -20.29 29.41
N ASP A 479 1.96 -19.18 29.77
CA ASP A 479 1.45 -18.25 30.76
C ASP A 479 0.60 -17.12 30.12
N MET A 480 0.81 -16.81 28.84
CA MET A 480 0.08 -15.74 28.13
C MET A 480 -1.22 -16.22 27.45
N LEU A 481 -1.37 -17.51 27.18
CA LEU A 481 -2.55 -18.04 26.52
C LEU A 481 -3.80 -18.27 27.39
N PRO A 482 -3.75 -18.42 28.72
CA PRO A 482 -4.97 -18.55 29.52
C PRO A 482 -5.95 -17.39 29.28
N ILE A 483 -7.26 -17.69 29.31
CA ILE A 483 -8.33 -16.77 28.89
C ILE A 483 -8.39 -15.43 29.66
N ASN A 484 -7.72 -15.37 30.80
CA ASN A 484 -7.70 -14.26 31.74
C ASN A 484 -6.28 -13.72 32.01
N ALA A 485 -5.28 -14.14 31.24
CA ALA A 485 -3.87 -13.85 31.47
C ALA A 485 -3.51 -12.35 31.38
N CYS A 486 -4.21 -11.58 30.54
CA CYS A 486 -3.92 -10.16 30.30
C CYS A 486 -5.03 -9.27 30.87
N GLY A 487 -5.00 -9.02 32.18
CA GLY A 487 -5.96 -8.14 32.84
C GLY A 487 -7.41 -8.68 32.86
N ARG A 488 -7.57 -9.98 33.13
CA ARG A 488 -8.85 -10.73 33.04
C ARG A 488 -9.39 -10.91 31.62
N ASN A 489 -8.56 -10.65 30.61
CA ASN A 489 -8.85 -10.89 29.20
C ASN A 489 -7.81 -11.83 28.57
N ILE A 490 -8.10 -12.30 27.36
CA ILE A 490 -7.13 -12.99 26.51
C ILE A 490 -6.00 -12.02 26.14
N CYS A 491 -4.79 -12.53 25.94
CA CYS A 491 -3.71 -11.71 25.43
C CYS A 491 -3.87 -11.47 23.92
N PHE A 492 -4.15 -12.52 23.14
CA PHE A 492 -4.18 -12.46 21.68
C PHE A 492 -5.54 -12.86 21.11
N ASP A 493 -6.07 -12.08 20.18
CA ASP A 493 -7.28 -12.40 19.41
C ASP A 493 -6.99 -13.48 18.35
N ALA A 494 -5.80 -13.43 17.73
CA ALA A 494 -5.29 -14.48 16.86
C ALA A 494 -3.78 -14.71 17.02
N LEU A 495 -3.36 -15.95 16.75
CA LEU A 495 -1.97 -16.35 16.59
C LEU A 495 -1.69 -16.57 15.10
N LEU A 496 -0.77 -15.78 14.54
CA LEU A 496 -0.33 -15.81 13.16
C LEU A 496 0.88 -16.77 13.06
N ILE A 497 0.62 -18.07 13.06
CA ILE A 497 1.65 -19.10 13.18
C ILE A 497 2.58 -19.04 11.97
N GLN A 498 3.85 -18.72 12.19
CA GLN A 498 4.89 -18.77 11.16
C GLN A 498 5.24 -20.25 10.90
N ASN A 499 4.69 -20.82 9.84
CA ASN A 499 4.92 -22.21 9.42
C ASN A 499 6.24 -22.40 8.65
N TYR A 500 7.05 -21.35 8.58
CA TYR A 500 8.32 -21.28 7.86
C TYR A 500 9.50 -20.98 8.78
N ASN A 501 10.72 -21.25 8.28
CA ASN A 501 11.99 -21.01 8.98
C ASN A 501 12.07 -21.64 10.38
N ASN A 502 11.45 -22.82 10.53
CA ASN A 502 11.43 -23.58 11.77
C ASN A 502 12.75 -24.36 11.97
N ARG A 503 13.54 -23.92 12.97
CA ARG A 503 14.97 -24.26 13.24
C ARG A 503 15.38 -25.75 13.25
N ASN A 504 14.46 -26.69 13.34
CA ASN A 504 14.76 -28.13 13.44
C ASN A 504 14.21 -29.00 12.30
N ALA A 505 13.60 -28.42 11.27
CA ALA A 505 13.27 -29.18 10.06
C ALA A 505 14.57 -29.40 9.23
N PRO A 506 14.87 -30.61 8.74
CA PRO A 506 16.11 -30.88 7.99
C PRO A 506 16.24 -29.96 6.75
N GLY A 507 17.15 -28.98 6.78
CA GLY A 507 17.32 -28.01 5.69
C GLY A 507 16.46 -26.72 5.80
N TRP A 508 15.90 -26.44 6.98
CA TRP A 508 14.94 -25.35 7.23
C TRP A 508 13.63 -25.36 6.42
N PRO A 509 13.06 -26.51 6.00
CA PRO A 509 11.78 -26.51 5.29
C PRO A 509 10.60 -26.18 6.22
N ASN A 510 9.48 -25.82 5.61
CA ASN A 510 8.18 -25.70 6.29
C ASN A 510 7.81 -26.96 7.08
N GLN A 511 7.07 -26.77 8.17
CA GLN A 511 6.32 -27.87 8.78
C GLN A 511 5.06 -28.12 7.95
N ASP A 512 4.50 -29.33 8.01
CA ASP A 512 3.18 -29.57 7.41
C ASP A 512 2.15 -28.63 8.12
N PRO A 513 1.33 -27.87 7.37
CA PRO A 513 0.35 -26.97 7.94
C PRO A 513 -0.56 -27.63 8.99
N ARG A 514 -0.89 -28.92 8.83
CA ARG A 514 -1.72 -29.69 9.78
C ARG A 514 -0.99 -29.98 11.08
N LEU A 515 0.31 -30.27 11.02
CA LEU A 515 1.13 -30.44 12.22
C LEU A 515 1.20 -29.13 13.00
N SER A 516 1.47 -28.02 12.33
CA SER A 516 1.54 -26.70 12.96
C SER A 516 0.21 -26.30 13.59
N MET A 517 -0.89 -26.53 12.87
CA MET A 517 -2.25 -26.31 13.40
C MET A 517 -2.53 -27.17 14.63
N LYS A 518 -2.18 -28.46 14.58
CA LYS A 518 -2.37 -29.37 15.70
C LYS A 518 -1.59 -28.90 16.94
N ILE A 519 -0.32 -28.51 16.78
CA ILE A 519 0.52 -28.01 17.89
C ILE A 519 -0.10 -26.75 18.51
N ALA A 520 -0.48 -25.78 17.69
CA ALA A 520 -1.10 -24.54 18.15
C ALA A 520 -2.45 -24.82 18.86
N ALA A 521 -3.29 -25.68 18.30
CA ALA A 521 -4.57 -26.06 18.88
C ALA A 521 -4.42 -26.80 20.22
N ASP A 522 -3.47 -27.75 20.31
CA ASP A 522 -3.17 -28.47 21.55
C ASP A 522 -2.63 -27.51 22.62
N THR A 523 -1.84 -26.51 22.23
CA THR A 523 -1.33 -25.48 23.15
C THR A 523 -2.46 -24.61 23.71
N LEU A 524 -3.38 -24.13 22.86
CA LEU A 524 -4.56 -23.38 23.30
C LEU A 524 -5.48 -24.21 24.20
N LYS A 525 -5.67 -25.49 23.85
CA LYS A 525 -6.46 -26.44 24.65
C LYS A 525 -5.85 -26.64 26.03
N ALA A 526 -4.52 -26.80 26.12
CA ALA A 526 -3.82 -26.92 27.39
C ALA A 526 -3.96 -25.65 28.26
N ALA A 527 -4.09 -24.48 27.64
CA ALA A 527 -4.33 -23.20 28.30
C ALA A 527 -5.82 -22.93 28.61
N ASN A 528 -6.74 -23.84 28.26
CA ASN A 528 -8.20 -23.64 28.33
C ASN A 528 -8.66 -22.36 27.61
N ASN A 529 -8.05 -22.06 26.47
CA ASN A 529 -8.37 -20.90 25.65
C ASN A 529 -9.18 -21.32 24.43
N THR A 530 -10.46 -20.94 24.44
CA THR A 530 -11.41 -21.22 23.36
C THR A 530 -11.72 -19.99 22.49
N LYS A 531 -11.07 -18.85 22.77
CA LYS A 531 -11.37 -17.56 22.12
C LYS A 531 -10.33 -17.17 21.09
N THR A 532 -9.05 -17.43 21.37
CA THR A 532 -7.96 -17.09 20.45
C THR A 532 -8.04 -17.95 19.19
N ARG A 533 -7.98 -17.28 18.05
CA ARG A 533 -7.98 -17.90 16.72
C ARG A 533 -6.56 -18.29 16.28
N ILE A 534 -6.47 -19.22 15.35
CA ILE A 534 -5.22 -19.66 14.73
C ILE A 534 -5.28 -19.37 13.24
N VAL A 535 -4.23 -18.73 12.74
CA VAL A 535 -4.00 -18.47 11.33
C VAL A 535 -2.68 -19.13 10.96
N ILE A 536 -2.63 -19.92 9.89
CA ILE A 536 -1.41 -20.62 9.44
C ILE A 536 -0.72 -19.78 8.37
N GLY A 537 0.54 -19.42 8.61
CA GLY A 537 1.28 -18.50 7.75
C GLY A 537 2.45 -19.13 7.01
N ASP A 538 2.61 -18.80 5.74
CA ASP A 538 3.70 -19.28 4.88
C ASP A 538 4.49 -18.10 4.27
N ASP A 539 5.72 -18.37 3.79
CA ASP A 539 6.58 -17.38 3.14
C ASP A 539 6.50 -17.49 1.61
N PHE A 540 6.41 -16.35 0.92
CA PHE A 540 6.47 -16.27 -0.54
C PHE A 540 7.89 -16.36 -1.10
N ALA A 541 8.93 -16.30 -0.25
CA ALA A 541 10.33 -16.35 -0.65
C ALA A 541 10.70 -17.69 -1.34
N PRO A 542 10.99 -17.71 -2.66
CA PRO A 542 11.29 -18.92 -3.43
C PRO A 542 12.65 -19.54 -3.16
N ALA A 543 13.57 -18.76 -2.59
CA ALA A 543 14.96 -19.19 -2.35
C ALA A 543 15.10 -20.00 -1.06
N GLU A 544 14.08 -19.99 -0.20
CA GLU A 544 14.03 -20.71 1.06
C GLU A 544 13.05 -21.88 0.90
N ASN A 545 13.25 -22.97 1.63
CA ASN A 545 12.37 -24.16 1.57
C ASN A 545 11.00 -23.90 2.25
N SER A 546 10.50 -22.67 2.11
CA SER A 546 9.59 -21.99 3.02
C SER A 546 8.22 -21.64 2.40
N TYR A 547 7.98 -22.06 1.15
CA TYR A 547 6.73 -21.83 0.42
C TYR A 547 5.82 -23.07 0.38
N VAL A 548 4.51 -22.86 0.63
CA VAL A 548 3.43 -23.85 0.41
C VAL A 548 2.49 -23.32 -0.67
N SER A 549 2.18 -24.14 -1.67
CA SER A 549 1.28 -23.74 -2.77
C SER A 549 -0.19 -23.65 -2.34
N PRO A 550 -1.04 -22.87 -3.05
CA PRO A 550 -2.48 -22.87 -2.83
C PRO A 550 -3.12 -24.27 -2.88
N GLN A 551 -2.63 -25.15 -3.75
CA GLN A 551 -3.14 -26.52 -3.89
C GLN A 551 -2.80 -27.38 -2.67
N GLU A 552 -1.60 -27.22 -2.09
CA GLU A 552 -1.21 -27.88 -0.85
C GLU A 552 -2.02 -27.35 0.33
N LEU A 553 -2.24 -26.03 0.43
CA LEU A 553 -3.10 -25.44 1.45
C LEU A 553 -4.56 -25.87 1.32
N GLN A 554 -5.09 -25.97 0.10
CA GLN A 554 -6.43 -26.52 -0.15
C GLN A 554 -6.51 -27.96 0.36
N THR A 555 -5.50 -28.77 0.08
CA THR A 555 -5.45 -30.17 0.52
C THR A 555 -5.39 -30.27 2.05
N ALA A 556 -4.53 -29.48 2.70
CA ALA A 556 -4.46 -29.41 4.16
C ALA A 556 -5.78 -28.92 4.78
N TYR A 557 -6.43 -27.95 4.12
CA TYR A 557 -7.72 -27.40 4.56
C TYR A 557 -8.83 -28.44 4.57
N THR A 558 -8.96 -29.24 3.50
CA THR A 558 -10.06 -30.18 3.34
C THR A 558 -9.78 -31.58 3.87
N THR A 559 -8.51 -31.99 3.93
CA THR A 559 -8.11 -33.39 4.12
C THR A 559 -7.08 -33.53 5.23
N GLY A 560 -7.39 -34.39 6.20
CA GLY A 560 -6.43 -34.80 7.24
C GLY A 560 -5.52 -35.94 6.79
N ASP A 561 -4.40 -36.10 7.47
CA ASP A 561 -3.42 -37.15 7.24
C ASP A 561 -2.73 -37.61 8.55
N ASN A 562 -1.53 -38.19 8.44
CA ASN A 562 -0.77 -38.67 9.58
C ASN A 562 -0.19 -37.53 10.45
N GLU A 563 -0.05 -36.31 9.90
CA GLU A 563 0.43 -35.13 10.62
C GLU A 563 -0.69 -34.47 11.44
N GLY A 564 -1.94 -34.55 10.93
CA GLY A 564 -3.11 -34.18 11.71
C GLY A 564 -4.43 -34.13 10.93
N PRO A 565 -5.54 -33.87 11.63
CA PRO A 565 -6.84 -33.56 11.02
C PRO A 565 -6.79 -32.41 10.00
N ALA A 566 -7.79 -32.37 9.11
CA ALA A 566 -7.99 -31.25 8.19
C ALA A 566 -8.12 -29.92 8.96
N LEU A 567 -7.55 -28.83 8.43
CA LEU A 567 -7.60 -27.52 9.10
C LEU A 567 -9.03 -27.06 9.35
N SER A 568 -9.95 -27.33 8.41
CA SER A 568 -11.37 -26.98 8.52
C SER A 568 -12.12 -27.67 9.66
N SER A 569 -11.53 -28.71 10.28
CA SER A 569 -12.16 -29.44 11.40
C SER A 569 -11.93 -28.78 12.76
N TYR A 570 -11.04 -27.80 12.84
CA TYR A 570 -10.72 -27.11 14.09
C TYR A 570 -11.57 -25.86 14.27
N ASN A 571 -12.31 -25.79 15.38
CA ASN A 571 -13.16 -24.62 15.69
C ASN A 571 -12.40 -23.30 15.84
N ASN A 572 -11.10 -23.36 16.15
CA ASN A 572 -10.23 -22.20 16.31
C ASN A 572 -9.38 -21.90 15.07
N PHE A 573 -9.43 -22.72 14.01
CA PHE A 573 -8.84 -22.35 12.73
C PHE A 573 -9.61 -21.18 12.13
N SER A 574 -8.88 -20.18 11.65
CA SER A 574 -9.46 -18.92 11.20
C SER A 574 -8.78 -18.39 9.94
N GLY A 575 -7.91 -19.18 9.30
CA GLY A 575 -7.46 -18.92 7.94
C GLY A 575 -5.95 -18.94 7.74
N PHE A 576 -5.49 -18.17 6.76
CA PHE A 576 -4.11 -18.23 6.26
C PHE A 576 -3.41 -16.87 6.36
N MET A 577 -2.08 -16.91 6.46
CA MET A 577 -1.21 -15.73 6.51
C MET A 577 -0.11 -15.85 5.46
N VAL A 578 0.39 -14.73 4.96
CA VAL A 578 1.55 -14.70 4.07
C VAL A 578 2.57 -13.64 4.48
N TRP A 579 3.84 -14.02 4.39
CA TRP A 579 5.00 -13.14 4.43
C TRP A 579 5.62 -13.08 3.02
N ALA A 580 5.72 -11.95 2.33
CA ALA A 580 5.03 -10.70 2.60
C ALA A 580 4.46 -10.10 1.30
N LEU A 581 3.36 -9.37 1.44
CA LEU A 581 2.75 -8.55 0.39
C LEU A 581 3.76 -7.54 -0.14
N GLY A 582 3.86 -7.46 -1.46
CA GLY A 582 4.73 -6.53 -2.16
C GLY A 582 6.18 -6.97 -2.32
N GLN A 583 6.58 -8.09 -1.74
CA GLN A 583 7.74 -8.78 -2.28
C GLN A 583 7.43 -9.22 -3.72
N ASN A 584 8.44 -9.23 -4.59
CA ASN A 584 8.31 -9.72 -5.97
C ASN A 584 8.84 -11.16 -6.01
N PRO A 585 8.03 -12.16 -5.64
CA PRO A 585 8.48 -13.55 -5.59
C PRO A 585 8.68 -14.07 -7.01
N SER A 586 9.65 -14.98 -7.18
CA SER A 586 9.83 -15.74 -8.42
C SER A 586 8.84 -16.91 -8.58
N THR A 587 7.89 -17.09 -7.65
CA THR A 587 6.89 -18.18 -7.65
C THR A 587 5.50 -17.71 -8.04
N ILE A 588 4.85 -16.87 -7.23
CA ILE A 588 3.47 -16.42 -7.44
C ILE A 588 3.25 -15.01 -6.88
N ASP A 589 2.63 -14.13 -7.66
CA ASP A 589 2.22 -12.81 -7.17
C ASP A 589 1.20 -12.93 -6.02
N ALA A 590 1.33 -12.10 -4.99
CA ALA A 590 0.48 -12.16 -3.81
C ALA A 590 -1.03 -11.98 -4.14
N VAL A 591 -1.38 -11.17 -5.14
CA VAL A 591 -2.77 -11.04 -5.59
C VAL A 591 -3.28 -12.34 -6.20
N ASP A 592 -2.45 -13.00 -7.01
CA ASP A 592 -2.81 -14.28 -7.63
C ASP A 592 -2.86 -15.44 -6.64
N PHE A 593 -2.02 -15.42 -5.59
CA PHE A 593 -2.14 -16.33 -4.46
C PHE A 593 -3.47 -16.13 -3.73
N GLY A 594 -3.79 -14.89 -3.34
CA GLY A 594 -5.05 -14.55 -2.70
C GLY A 594 -6.28 -14.97 -3.51
N LYS A 595 -6.25 -14.78 -4.85
CA LYS A 595 -7.31 -15.27 -5.76
C LYS A 595 -7.49 -16.78 -5.67
N GLN A 596 -6.41 -17.55 -5.74
CA GLN A 596 -6.47 -19.01 -5.71
C GLN A 596 -6.96 -19.52 -4.34
N ILE A 597 -6.52 -18.92 -3.23
CA ILE A 597 -7.04 -19.24 -1.90
C ILE A 597 -8.55 -18.97 -1.82
N ALA A 598 -9.01 -17.83 -2.36
CA ALA A 598 -10.43 -17.46 -2.37
C ALA A 598 -11.35 -18.42 -3.15
N GLU A 599 -10.80 -19.31 -3.99
CA GLU A 599 -11.58 -20.34 -4.70
C GLU A 599 -12.10 -21.42 -3.73
N PHE A 600 -11.34 -21.78 -2.71
CA PHE A 600 -11.71 -22.81 -1.73
C PHE A 600 -11.93 -22.28 -0.31
N TYR A 601 -11.46 -21.07 -0.02
CA TYR A 601 -11.60 -20.40 1.27
C TYR A 601 -12.06 -18.94 1.08
N PRO A 602 -13.33 -18.71 0.67
CA PRO A 602 -13.85 -17.36 0.47
C PRO A 602 -14.00 -16.63 1.81
N ILE A 603 -13.34 -15.48 1.95
CA ILE A 603 -13.36 -14.63 3.16
C ILE A 603 -14.66 -13.83 3.31
N ASN A 604 -15.43 -13.67 2.24
CA ASN A 604 -16.79 -13.14 2.27
C ASN A 604 -17.74 -14.31 2.00
N ASP A 605 -18.66 -14.57 2.92
CA ASP A 605 -19.61 -15.68 2.76
C ASP A 605 -20.47 -15.47 1.50
N LYS A 606 -20.37 -16.43 0.59
CA LYS A 606 -21.08 -16.50 -0.69
C LYS A 606 -22.47 -17.10 -0.52
#